data_AF-A0A225DF01-F1
#
_entry.id   AF-A0A225DF01-F1
#
_cell.length_a   1.000
_cell.length_b   1.000
_cell.length_c   1.000
_cell.angle_alpha   90.00
_cell.angle_beta   90.00
_cell.angle_gamma   90.00
#
_symmetry.space_group_name_H-M   'P 1'
#
loop_
_entity.id
_entity.type
_entity.pdbx_description
1 polymer ?
#
loop_
_entity_poly.entity_id
_entity_poly.type
_entity_poly.pdbx_seq_one_letter_code
_entity_poly.pdbx_strand_id
1 'polypeptide(L)'
;MGVTAPIEIVPPAEEPVSYQTAAYHLRLNDYDNNSNDGFFQNEYVSSLIRAARYQAESFTNRCFVSRTIQVTFDRFPPYDYNGWDWWNAPGYPSPGVILPNPITRALRLWGGKVSSIVSFSYVDSLGNTETLTEGVNYRTHLTHTPPLIYPQPGTIWPITQFGALGNVTLQFVAGYGPAASNVPPDLVMAILMQIAYLHENRGDAKDPSSGGGMSAGAMRILNDYRLVEYR
;
A
#
# COMPACT_ATOMS: atom_id res chain seq x y z
N MET A 1 -9.46 15.18 2.24
CA MET A 1 -8.27 15.56 1.46
C MET A 1 -8.34 14.76 0.17
N GLY A 2 -8.23 15.39 -1.00
CA GLY A 2 -8.09 14.62 -2.23
C GLY A 2 -6.71 14.01 -2.26
N VAL A 3 -6.67 12.69 -2.42
CA VAL A 3 -5.45 11.92 -2.65
C VAL A 3 -5.64 11.32 -4.03
N THR A 4 -4.72 11.60 -4.95
CA THR A 4 -4.71 10.92 -6.24
C THR A 4 -4.32 9.47 -6.00
N ALA A 5 -4.91 8.54 -6.76
CA ALA A 5 -4.59 7.13 -6.65
C ALA A 5 -3.06 6.90 -6.74
N PRO A 6 -2.49 6.01 -5.90
CA PRO A 6 -1.06 5.71 -5.94
C PRO A 6 -0.67 5.21 -7.32
N ILE A 7 0.41 5.79 -7.86
CA ILE A 7 0.97 5.42 -9.15
C ILE A 7 2.23 4.60 -8.90
N GLU A 8 2.33 3.45 -9.56
CA GLU A 8 3.54 2.64 -9.55
C GLU A 8 4.57 3.23 -10.51
N ILE A 9 5.73 3.64 -9.98
CA ILE A 9 6.82 4.22 -10.77
C ILE A 9 7.83 3.14 -11.17
N VAL A 10 8.13 2.23 -10.23
CA VAL A 10 9.03 1.10 -10.47
C VAL A 10 8.33 -0.18 -9.99
N PRO A 11 8.09 -1.16 -10.87
CA PRO A 11 7.45 -2.41 -10.49
C PRO A 11 8.35 -3.27 -9.60
N PRO A 12 7.79 -4.28 -8.90
CA PRO A 12 8.60 -5.20 -8.12
C PRO A 12 9.60 -5.94 -9.00
N ALA A 13 10.85 -6.03 -8.55
CA ALA A 13 11.93 -6.69 -9.31
C ALA A 13 11.71 -8.20 -9.45
N GLU A 14 11.00 -8.81 -8.49
CA GLU A 14 10.68 -10.23 -8.47
C GLU A 14 9.26 -10.43 -7.92
N GLU A 15 8.65 -11.56 -8.26
CA GLU A 15 7.36 -11.97 -7.69
C GLU A 15 7.55 -12.66 -6.33
N PRO A 16 6.58 -12.57 -5.40
CA PRO A 16 6.68 -13.16 -4.05
C PRO A 16 6.74 -14.69 -4.06
N VAL A 17 6.32 -15.32 -5.15
CA VAL A 17 6.37 -16.77 -5.36
C VAL A 17 7.13 -17.04 -6.66
N SER A 18 8.14 -17.91 -6.61
CA SER A 18 8.85 -18.33 -7.82
C SER A 18 8.01 -19.25 -8.69
N TYR A 19 8.29 -19.28 -10.00
CA TYR A 19 7.65 -20.21 -10.93
C TYR A 19 7.79 -21.67 -10.44
N GLN A 20 8.99 -22.06 -10.02
CA GLN A 20 9.27 -23.44 -9.59
C GLN A 20 8.42 -23.83 -8.36
N THR A 21 8.31 -22.94 -7.38
CA THR A 21 7.47 -23.18 -6.19
C THR A 21 5.99 -23.32 -6.58
N ALA A 22 5.49 -22.45 -7.46
CA ALA A 22 4.12 -22.53 -7.95
C ALA A 22 3.87 -23.82 -8.75
N ALA A 23 4.79 -24.20 -9.63
CA ALA A 23 4.71 -25.43 -10.43
C ALA A 23 4.68 -26.68 -9.53
N TYR A 24 5.53 -26.74 -8.50
CA TYR A 24 5.47 -27.83 -7.51
C TYR A 24 4.12 -27.87 -6.79
N HIS A 25 3.57 -26.72 -6.41
CA HIS A 25 2.28 -26.66 -5.73
C HIS A 25 1.13 -27.14 -6.63
N LEU A 26 1.17 -26.79 -7.92
CA LEU A 26 0.21 -27.23 -8.93
C LEU A 26 0.44 -28.65 -9.44
N ARG A 27 1.51 -29.33 -8.98
CA ARG A 27 1.93 -30.66 -9.46
C ARG A 27 2.25 -30.69 -10.96
N LEU A 28 2.86 -29.61 -11.45
CA LEU A 28 3.33 -29.45 -12.84
C LEU A 28 4.85 -29.68 -12.98
N ASN A 29 5.47 -30.31 -11.99
CA ASN A 29 6.92 -30.48 -11.87
C ASN A 29 7.55 -31.47 -12.86
N ASP A 30 6.74 -32.32 -13.48
CA ASP A 30 7.24 -33.40 -14.37
C ASP A 30 7.18 -33.01 -15.86
N TYR A 31 6.85 -31.75 -16.16
CA TYR A 31 6.68 -31.28 -17.53
C TYR A 31 8.01 -30.84 -18.18
N ASP A 32 8.19 -31.15 -19.47
CA ASP A 32 9.34 -30.66 -20.23
C ASP A 32 9.19 -29.16 -20.54
N ASN A 33 9.81 -28.33 -19.69
CA ASN A 33 9.81 -26.88 -19.78
C ASN A 33 10.42 -26.32 -21.08
N ASN A 34 11.13 -27.16 -21.87
CA ASN A 34 11.76 -26.76 -23.12
C ASN A 34 10.93 -27.08 -24.37
N SER A 35 9.80 -27.76 -24.21
CA SER A 35 8.84 -27.97 -25.30
C SER A 35 7.98 -26.72 -25.54
N ASN A 36 7.42 -26.56 -26.75
CA ASN A 36 6.51 -25.44 -27.06
C ASN A 36 5.30 -25.40 -26.11
N ASP A 37 4.73 -26.57 -25.80
CA ASP A 37 3.60 -26.70 -24.89
C ASP A 37 4.00 -26.31 -23.44
N GLY A 38 5.25 -26.60 -23.05
CA GLY A 38 5.81 -26.24 -21.74
C GLY A 38 6.06 -24.74 -21.63
N PHE A 39 6.49 -24.10 -22.72
CA PHE A 39 6.63 -22.65 -22.79
C PHE A 39 5.29 -21.92 -22.52
N PHE A 40 4.19 -22.37 -23.17
CA PHE A 40 2.88 -21.77 -22.94
C PHE A 40 2.37 -22.00 -21.51
N GLN A 41 2.66 -23.16 -20.91
CA GLN A 41 2.32 -23.44 -19.52
C GLN A 41 3.12 -22.55 -18.55
N ASN A 42 4.41 -22.34 -18.79
CA ASN A 42 5.26 -21.46 -17.98
C ASN A 42 4.73 -20.02 -17.97
N GLU A 43 4.37 -19.50 -19.15
CA GLU A 43 3.80 -18.16 -19.29
C GLU A 43 2.43 -18.07 -18.61
N TYR A 44 1.59 -19.10 -18.75
CA TYR A 44 0.29 -19.16 -18.09
C TYR A 44 0.42 -19.14 -16.56
N VAL A 45 1.27 -20.00 -15.97
CA VAL A 45 1.50 -20.01 -14.52
C VAL A 45 2.11 -18.68 -14.06
N SER A 46 3.01 -18.08 -14.84
CA SER A 46 3.57 -16.75 -14.53
C SER A 46 2.50 -15.66 -14.51
N SER A 47 1.52 -15.72 -15.43
CA SER A 47 0.37 -14.82 -15.43
C SER A 47 -0.53 -15.02 -14.20
N LEU A 48 -0.71 -16.27 -13.74
CA LEU A 48 -1.46 -16.59 -12.53
C LEU A 48 -0.76 -16.08 -11.26
N ILE A 49 0.57 -16.18 -11.19
CA ILE A 49 1.35 -15.61 -10.08
C ILE A 49 1.12 -14.11 -9.99
N ARG A 50 1.24 -13.38 -11.12
CA ARG A 50 0.97 -11.94 -11.19
C ARG A 50 -0.45 -11.62 -10.74
N ALA A 51 -1.45 -12.32 -11.29
CA ALA A 51 -2.86 -12.09 -10.95
C ALA A 51 -3.15 -12.35 -9.47
N ALA A 52 -2.63 -13.44 -8.91
CA ALA A 52 -2.79 -13.78 -7.49
C ALA A 52 -2.14 -12.73 -6.58
N ARG A 53 -0.94 -12.25 -6.91
CA ARG A 53 -0.31 -11.12 -6.20
C ARG A 53 -1.21 -9.90 -6.23
N TYR A 54 -1.65 -9.46 -7.42
CA TYR A 54 -2.49 -8.27 -7.56
C TYR A 54 -3.76 -8.35 -6.71
N GLN A 55 -4.44 -9.51 -6.71
CA GLN A 55 -5.62 -9.72 -5.89
C GLN A 55 -5.31 -9.67 -4.39
N ALA A 56 -4.23 -10.33 -3.96
CA ALA A 56 -3.84 -10.37 -2.55
C ALA A 56 -3.38 -8.98 -2.03
N GLU A 57 -2.64 -8.23 -2.84
CA GLU A 57 -2.23 -6.85 -2.52
C GLU A 57 -3.44 -5.90 -2.46
N SER A 58 -4.38 -6.02 -3.41
CA SER A 58 -5.62 -5.24 -3.41
C SER A 58 -6.49 -5.55 -2.20
N PHE A 59 -6.57 -6.82 -1.79
CA PHE A 59 -7.35 -7.23 -0.62
C PHE A 59 -6.75 -6.72 0.69
N THR A 60 -5.42 -6.76 0.82
CA THR A 60 -4.70 -6.36 2.05
C THR A 60 -4.41 -4.87 2.12
N ASN A 61 -4.49 -4.14 1.00
CA ASN A 61 -3.97 -2.78 0.80
C ASN A 61 -2.47 -2.66 1.13
N ARG A 62 -1.69 -3.70 0.84
CA ARG A 62 -0.25 -3.75 1.07
C ARG A 62 0.52 -4.09 -0.19
N CYS A 63 1.77 -3.65 -0.25
CA CYS A 63 2.74 -4.15 -1.21
C CYS A 63 3.51 -5.30 -0.56
N PHE A 64 3.71 -6.40 -1.28
CA PHE A 64 4.45 -7.54 -0.73
C PHE A 64 5.95 -7.40 -1.01
N VAL A 65 6.32 -7.30 -2.28
CA VAL A 65 7.70 -7.03 -2.71
C VAL A 65 7.89 -5.52 -2.85
N SER A 66 9.10 -5.03 -2.57
CA SER A 66 9.40 -3.61 -2.61
C SER A 66 9.18 -3.04 -4.00
N ARG A 67 8.37 -1.98 -4.08
CA ARG A 67 8.15 -1.17 -5.28
C ARG A 67 8.15 0.31 -4.95
N THR A 68 8.47 1.14 -5.95
CA THR A 68 8.44 2.59 -5.79
C THR A 68 7.08 3.11 -6.19
N ILE A 69 6.41 3.77 -5.26
CA ILE A 69 5.08 4.36 -5.44
C ILE A 69 5.19 5.87 -5.32
N GLN A 70 4.48 6.55 -6.21
CA GLN A 70 4.22 7.97 -6.12
C GLN A 70 2.77 8.20 -5.69
N VAL A 71 2.60 9.07 -4.70
CA VAL A 71 1.29 9.62 -4.32
C VAL A 71 1.33 11.13 -4.47
N THR A 72 0.21 11.70 -4.89
CA THR A 72 0.03 13.14 -4.90
C THR A 72 -1.14 13.54 -4.02
N PHE A 73 -0.93 14.57 -3.21
CA PHE A 73 -1.95 15.17 -2.35
C PHE A 73 -2.23 16.59 -2.84
N ASP A 74 -3.48 17.02 -2.72
CA ASP A 74 -3.84 18.40 -3.07
C ASP A 74 -3.23 19.43 -2.11
N ARG A 75 -3.10 19.05 -0.83
CA ARG A 75 -2.57 19.91 0.22
C ARG A 75 -2.05 19.09 1.40
N PHE A 76 -1.20 19.71 2.21
CA PHE A 76 -0.83 19.16 3.50
C PHE A 76 -2.00 19.14 4.50
N PRO A 77 -1.96 18.25 5.51
CA PRO A 77 -2.89 18.30 6.63
C PRO A 77 -2.86 19.69 7.29
N PRO A 78 -4.03 20.35 7.48
CA PRO A 78 -4.07 21.65 8.11
C PRO A 78 -3.57 21.56 9.55
N TYR A 79 -3.08 22.68 10.07
CA TYR A 79 -2.86 22.80 11.51
C TYR A 79 -4.24 22.86 12.18
N ASP A 80 -4.57 21.84 12.96
CA ASP A 80 -5.68 21.83 13.89
C ASP A 80 -5.37 22.72 15.10
N TYR A 81 -5.52 24.04 14.93
CA TYR A 81 -5.12 24.97 16.00
C TYR A 81 -6.10 25.00 17.16
N ASN A 82 -7.26 24.38 17.01
CA ASN A 82 -8.39 24.70 17.83
C ASN A 82 -9.34 23.52 17.85
N GLY A 83 -9.60 22.98 19.05
CA GLY A 83 -10.80 22.19 19.35
C GLY A 83 -12.10 23.00 19.20
N TRP A 84 -12.20 23.84 18.16
CA TRP A 84 -13.31 24.72 17.87
C TRP A 84 -14.16 24.25 16.68
N ASP A 85 -13.81 23.14 16.02
CA ASP A 85 -14.72 22.47 15.07
C ASP A 85 -15.89 21.74 15.78
N TRP A 86 -16.02 21.83 17.12
CA TRP A 86 -17.02 21.08 17.88
C TRP A 86 -17.73 21.87 19.00
N TRP A 87 -17.35 23.12 19.34
CA TRP A 87 -18.00 23.85 20.47
C TRP A 87 -19.41 24.40 20.16
N ASN A 88 -19.89 24.36 18.92
CA ASN A 88 -21.27 24.77 18.57
C ASN A 88 -22.13 23.65 17.96
N ALA A 89 -21.75 22.37 18.14
CA ALA A 89 -22.66 21.27 17.84
C ALA A 89 -23.60 21.06 19.04
N PRO A 90 -24.92 21.30 18.91
CA PRO A 90 -25.84 21.11 20.02
C PRO A 90 -25.92 19.62 20.38
N GLY A 91 -25.36 19.19 21.52
CA GLY A 91 -25.66 17.86 22.06
C GLY A 91 -24.62 17.12 22.93
N TYR A 92 -23.39 17.59 23.13
CA TYR A 92 -22.40 16.82 23.91
C TYR A 92 -21.86 17.55 25.15
N PRO A 93 -21.97 16.96 26.37
CA PRO A 93 -21.37 17.51 27.58
C PRO A 93 -19.85 17.28 27.63
N SER A 94 -19.18 18.28 28.21
CA SER A 94 -17.73 18.52 28.44
C SER A 94 -17.08 17.54 29.45
N PRO A 95 -15.84 17.73 29.99
CA PRO A 95 -14.64 18.49 29.60
C PRO A 95 -13.34 17.64 29.68
N GLY A 96 -12.42 17.76 28.72
CA GLY A 96 -11.11 17.11 28.79
C GLY A 96 -10.04 17.93 28.09
N VAL A 97 -8.93 18.18 28.78
CA VAL A 97 -7.77 18.96 28.33
C VAL A 97 -7.36 18.53 26.90
N ILE A 98 -7.63 19.38 25.91
CA ILE A 98 -7.21 19.16 24.52
C ILE A 98 -5.74 19.56 24.42
N LEU A 99 -4.84 18.61 24.69
CA LEU A 99 -3.49 18.69 24.16
C LEU A 99 -3.60 18.60 22.63
N PRO A 100 -2.86 19.41 21.85
CA PRO A 100 -2.84 19.26 20.40
C PRO A 100 -2.38 17.84 20.08
N ASN A 101 -3.26 17.03 19.47
CA ASN A 101 -2.91 15.69 19.10
C ASN A 101 -1.87 15.77 17.97
N PRO A 102 -0.61 15.33 18.15
CA PRO A 102 0.37 15.43 17.07
C PRO A 102 0.03 14.53 15.87
N ILE A 103 -0.91 13.59 16.01
CA ILE A 103 -1.27 12.59 14.98
C ILE A 103 -2.22 13.16 13.92
N THR A 104 -3.03 14.18 14.22
CA THR A 104 -3.94 14.84 13.24
C THR A 104 -3.20 15.56 12.11
N ARG A 105 -1.89 15.76 12.27
CA ARG A 105 -1.01 16.48 11.33
C ARG A 105 -0.15 15.54 10.49
N ALA A 106 -0.35 14.24 10.59
CA ALA A 106 0.42 13.23 9.88
C ALA A 106 -0.12 12.97 8.48
N LEU A 107 0.78 12.84 7.50
CA LEU A 107 0.47 12.16 6.24
C LEU A 107 0.54 10.65 6.48
N ARG A 108 -0.57 9.96 6.16
CA ARG A 108 -0.64 8.49 6.21
C ARG A 108 -0.26 7.93 4.86
N LEU A 109 0.63 6.93 4.85
CA LEU A 109 1.09 6.32 3.61
C LEU A 109 0.33 5.02 3.31
N TRP A 110 0.01 4.85 2.03
CA TRP A 110 -0.54 3.61 1.50
C TRP A 110 0.58 2.57 1.28
N GLY A 111 0.21 1.29 1.17
CA GLY A 111 1.13 0.22 0.77
C GLY A 111 1.67 -0.64 1.91
N GLY A 112 1.20 -0.43 3.15
CA GLY A 112 1.58 -1.26 4.30
C GLY A 112 2.93 -0.89 4.88
N LYS A 113 3.95 -1.70 4.64
CA LYS A 113 5.30 -1.41 5.13
C LYS A 113 6.01 -0.50 4.13
N VAL A 114 6.58 0.60 4.61
CA VAL A 114 7.39 1.53 3.83
C VAL A 114 8.82 1.43 4.32
N SER A 115 9.76 1.21 3.41
CA SER A 115 11.18 1.04 3.75
C SER A 115 11.93 2.37 3.78
N SER A 116 11.62 3.27 2.84
CA SER A 116 12.29 4.56 2.72
C SER A 116 11.48 5.56 1.89
N ILE A 117 11.73 6.85 2.12
CA ILE A 117 11.25 7.94 1.26
C ILE A 117 12.30 8.20 0.18
N VAL A 118 11.86 8.31 -1.08
CA VAL A 118 12.73 8.55 -2.24
C VAL A 118 12.79 10.04 -2.55
N SER A 119 11.64 10.69 -2.64
CA SER A 119 11.56 12.13 -2.89
C SER A 119 10.29 12.70 -2.28
N PHE A 120 10.36 13.96 -1.85
CA PHE A 120 9.22 14.67 -1.29
C PHE A 120 9.30 16.14 -1.68
N SER A 121 8.32 16.62 -2.43
CA SER A 121 8.25 18.00 -2.88
C SER A 121 6.83 18.55 -2.78
N TYR A 122 6.74 19.87 -2.79
CA TYR A 122 5.46 20.57 -2.84
C TYR A 122 5.55 21.86 -3.66
N VAL A 123 4.41 22.35 -4.11
CA VAL A 123 4.26 23.65 -4.75
C VAL A 123 3.84 24.68 -3.70
N ASP A 124 4.65 25.72 -3.53
CA ASP A 124 4.44 26.81 -2.58
C ASP A 124 3.25 27.72 -2.96
N SER A 125 2.93 28.71 -2.14
CA SER A 125 1.85 29.66 -2.42
C SER A 125 2.08 30.54 -3.67
N LEU A 126 3.32 30.61 -4.16
CA LEU A 126 3.75 31.41 -5.31
C LEU A 126 3.85 30.56 -6.60
N GLY A 127 3.64 29.25 -6.52
CA GLY A 127 3.71 28.33 -7.65
C GLY A 127 5.10 27.72 -7.89
N ASN A 128 6.07 27.91 -6.99
CA ASN A 128 7.39 27.30 -7.10
C ASN A 128 7.41 25.92 -6.43
N THR A 129 8.16 24.99 -7.04
CA THR A 129 8.37 23.66 -6.45
C THR A 129 9.52 23.70 -5.46
N GLU A 130 9.26 23.33 -4.21
CA GLU A 130 10.25 23.16 -3.15
C GLU A 130 10.37 21.69 -2.75
N THR A 131 11.60 21.26 -2.46
CA THR A 131 11.90 19.91 -1.98
C THR A 131 11.99 19.91 -0.46
N LEU A 132 11.32 18.95 0.17
CA LEU A 132 11.37 18.72 1.60
C LEU A 132 12.45 17.69 1.93
N THR A 133 13.25 17.97 2.96
CA THR A 133 14.32 17.09 3.43
C THR A 133 13.96 16.47 4.78
N GLU A 134 14.17 15.16 4.92
CA GLU A 134 13.98 14.47 6.20
C GLU A 134 15.01 14.96 7.23
N GLY A 135 14.62 15.11 8.49
CA GLY A 135 15.48 15.66 9.55
C GLY A 135 15.47 17.18 9.62
N VAL A 136 15.10 17.87 8.54
CA VAL A 136 15.01 19.34 8.47
C VAL A 136 13.57 19.82 8.44
N ASN A 137 12.78 19.37 7.45
CA ASN A 137 11.41 19.83 7.28
C ASN A 137 10.40 18.85 7.89
N TYR A 138 10.69 17.55 7.77
CA TYR A 138 9.81 16.48 8.24
C TYR A 138 10.59 15.35 8.91
N ARG A 139 9.85 14.47 9.57
CA ARG A 139 10.33 13.22 10.16
C ARG A 139 9.37 12.09 9.82
N THR A 140 9.90 10.88 9.69
CA THR A 140 9.12 9.68 9.39
C THR A 140 8.95 8.81 10.63
N HIS A 141 7.89 8.01 10.64
CA HIS A 141 7.68 6.93 11.60
C HIS A 141 7.18 5.72 10.81
N LEU A 142 8.13 5.07 10.15
CA LEU A 142 7.87 3.96 9.25
C LEU A 142 7.48 2.66 9.99
N THR A 143 7.75 2.57 11.30
CA THR A 143 7.35 1.41 12.12
C THR A 143 5.87 1.42 12.49
N HIS A 144 5.23 2.60 12.54
CA HIS A 144 3.79 2.73 12.75
C HIS A 144 3.02 2.08 11.60
N THR A 145 1.85 1.51 11.89
CA THR A 145 0.99 0.86 10.88
C THR A 145 -0.38 1.52 10.94
N PRO A 146 -0.77 2.34 9.94
CA PRO A 146 -0.05 2.68 8.70
C PRO A 146 1.16 3.63 8.92
N PRO A 147 2.18 3.63 8.06
CA PRO A 147 3.34 4.52 8.20
C PRO A 147 2.94 6.00 8.14
N LEU A 148 3.62 6.80 8.94
CA LEU A 148 3.29 8.22 9.12
C LEU A 148 4.48 9.12 8.78
N ILE A 149 4.18 10.27 8.19
CA ILE A 149 5.11 11.39 8.00
C ILE A 149 4.55 12.62 8.73
N TYR A 150 5.39 13.32 9.51
CA TYR A 150 5.01 14.52 10.26
C TYR A 150 5.99 15.66 10.01
N PRO A 151 5.60 16.92 10.25
CA PRO A 151 6.56 18.01 10.29
C PRO A 151 7.52 17.83 11.47
N GLN A 152 8.67 18.50 11.42
CA GLN A 152 9.58 18.54 12.56
C GLN A 152 8.93 19.14 13.82
N PRO A 153 9.34 18.73 15.04
CA PRO A 153 8.86 19.34 16.27
C PRO A 153 9.05 20.87 16.25
N GLY A 154 7.98 21.59 16.59
CA GLY A 154 7.99 23.05 16.60
C GLY A 154 7.72 23.70 15.24
N THR A 155 7.60 22.93 14.15
CA THR A 155 7.25 23.45 12.83
C THR A 155 5.85 23.03 12.39
N ILE A 156 5.42 23.59 11.26
CA ILE A 156 4.14 23.30 10.64
C ILE A 156 4.38 22.92 9.18
N TRP A 157 3.43 22.19 8.58
CA TRP A 157 3.50 21.95 7.15
C TRP A 157 3.46 23.28 6.39
N PRO A 158 4.28 23.46 5.34
CA PRO A 158 4.21 24.65 4.51
C PRO A 158 2.83 24.83 3.88
N ILE A 159 2.51 26.07 3.55
CA ILE A 159 1.27 26.39 2.84
C ILE A 159 1.47 26.07 1.36
N THR A 160 0.54 25.30 0.79
CA THR A 160 0.52 24.93 -0.63
C THR A 160 -0.28 25.96 -1.44
N GLN A 161 -0.08 25.98 -2.76
CA GLN A 161 -0.83 26.87 -3.66
C GLN A 161 -2.35 26.71 -3.52
N PHE A 162 -3.06 27.81 -3.24
CA PHE A 162 -4.52 27.77 -3.14
C PHE A 162 -5.18 27.60 -4.51
N GLY A 163 -6.13 26.67 -4.62
CA GLY A 163 -6.91 26.44 -5.84
C GLY A 163 -6.25 25.54 -6.89
N ALA A 164 -5.03 25.06 -6.65
CA ALA A 164 -4.37 24.04 -7.46
C ALA A 164 -4.52 22.64 -6.82
N LEU A 165 -4.56 21.60 -7.65
CA LEU A 165 -4.63 20.19 -7.23
C LEU A 165 -3.27 19.51 -7.41
N GLY A 166 -3.00 18.46 -6.64
CA GLY A 166 -1.74 17.72 -6.73
C GLY A 166 -0.48 18.51 -6.33
N ASN A 167 -0.62 19.51 -5.44
CA ASN A 167 0.50 20.37 -5.04
C ASN A 167 1.59 19.64 -4.28
N VAL A 168 1.32 18.48 -3.70
CA VAL A 168 2.28 17.73 -2.89
C VAL A 168 2.57 16.42 -3.58
N THR A 169 3.83 16.16 -3.91
CA THR A 169 4.27 14.91 -4.54
C THR A 169 5.23 14.17 -3.62
N LEU A 170 4.94 12.90 -3.36
CA LEU A 170 5.74 12.03 -2.52
C LEU A 170 6.02 10.72 -3.26
N GLN A 171 7.29 10.35 -3.34
CA GLN A 171 7.71 9.03 -3.80
C GLN A 171 8.36 8.27 -2.63
N PHE A 172 7.96 7.02 -2.46
CA PHE A 172 8.48 6.15 -1.40
C PHE A 172 8.53 4.70 -1.87
N VAL A 173 9.35 3.90 -1.18
CA VAL A 173 9.43 2.46 -1.43
C VAL A 173 8.56 1.73 -0.42
N ALA A 174 7.58 0.96 -0.90
CA ALA A 174 6.74 0.12 -0.05
C ALA A 174 6.84 -1.36 -0.41
N GLY A 175 6.82 -2.21 0.62
CA GLY A 175 7.00 -3.65 0.57
C GLY A 175 7.64 -4.19 1.84
N TYR A 176 7.66 -5.51 2.00
CA TYR A 176 8.40 -6.17 3.09
C TYR A 176 9.90 -6.21 2.84
N GLY A 177 10.31 -6.11 1.57
CA GLY A 177 11.71 -6.03 1.14
C GLY A 177 11.85 -6.35 -0.36
N PRO A 178 13.06 -6.24 -0.92
CA PRO A 178 13.30 -6.44 -2.35
C PRO A 178 13.28 -7.91 -2.80
N ALA A 179 13.49 -8.87 -1.89
CA ALA A 179 13.50 -10.28 -2.22
C ALA A 179 12.18 -10.97 -1.83
N ALA A 180 11.80 -12.00 -2.58
CA ALA A 180 10.66 -12.85 -2.24
C ALA A 180 10.74 -13.44 -0.82
N SER A 181 11.95 -13.72 -0.33
CA SER A 181 12.21 -14.22 1.03
C SER A 181 11.91 -13.22 2.15
N ASN A 182 11.75 -11.93 1.84
CA ASN A 182 11.32 -10.94 2.84
C ASN A 182 9.81 -11.01 3.10
N VAL A 183 9.04 -11.61 2.20
CA VAL A 183 7.58 -11.74 2.35
C VAL A 183 7.28 -12.82 3.40
N PRO A 184 6.43 -12.53 4.40
CA PRO A 184 6.02 -13.53 5.40
C PRO A 184 5.56 -14.85 4.77
N PRO A 185 5.99 -16.02 5.29
CA PRO A 185 5.62 -17.33 4.73
C PRO A 185 4.12 -17.55 4.64
N ASP A 186 3.33 -17.00 5.55
CA ASP A 186 1.87 -17.11 5.56
C ASP A 186 1.25 -16.42 4.32
N LEU A 187 1.78 -15.26 3.93
CA LEU A 187 1.35 -14.55 2.72
C LEU A 187 1.74 -15.33 1.46
N VAL A 188 2.94 -15.92 1.43
CA VAL A 188 3.38 -16.80 0.33
C VAL A 188 2.42 -17.97 0.18
N MET A 189 2.04 -18.61 1.29
CA MET A 189 1.07 -19.71 1.28
C MET A 189 -0.32 -19.26 0.80
N ALA A 190 -0.80 -18.09 1.21
CA ALA A 190 -2.07 -17.54 0.74
C ALA A 190 -2.06 -17.31 -0.77
N ILE A 191 -0.97 -16.79 -1.33
CA ILE A 191 -0.80 -16.60 -2.77
C ILE A 191 -0.79 -17.95 -3.49
N LEU A 192 -0.10 -18.96 -2.96
CA LEU A 192 -0.10 -20.32 -3.52
C LEU A 192 -1.51 -20.93 -3.57
N MET A 193 -2.29 -20.81 -2.48
CA MET A 193 -3.69 -21.24 -2.47
C MET A 193 -4.53 -20.52 -3.54
N GLN A 194 -4.28 -19.21 -3.74
CA GLN A 194 -4.96 -18.44 -4.77
C GLN A 194 -4.55 -18.86 -6.19
N ILE A 195 -3.27 -19.14 -6.42
CA ILE A 195 -2.77 -19.66 -7.70
C ILE A 195 -3.44 -20.99 -8.03
N ALA A 196 -3.53 -21.92 -7.07
CA ALA A 196 -4.23 -23.19 -7.25
C ALA A 196 -5.70 -22.98 -7.63
N TYR A 197 -6.38 -22.07 -6.93
CA TYR A 197 -7.77 -21.74 -7.23
C TYR A 197 -7.95 -21.16 -8.65
N LEU A 198 -7.11 -20.20 -9.06
CA LEU A 198 -7.18 -19.62 -10.41
C LEU A 198 -6.77 -20.62 -11.50
N HIS A 199 -5.86 -21.55 -11.19
CA HIS A 199 -5.48 -22.63 -12.10
C HIS A 199 -6.58 -23.68 -12.27
N GLU A 200 -7.44 -23.89 -11.29
CA GLU A 200 -8.56 -24.82 -11.39
C GLU A 200 -9.83 -24.16 -11.96
N ASN A 201 -10.02 -22.85 -11.76
CA ASN A 201 -11.23 -22.12 -12.11
C ASN A 201 -10.93 -21.02 -13.16
N ARG A 202 -11.57 -21.09 -14.34
CA ARG A 202 -11.27 -20.22 -15.51
C ARG A 202 -12.05 -18.89 -15.56
N GLY A 203 -12.75 -18.51 -14.49
CA GLY A 203 -13.54 -17.27 -14.44
C GLY A 203 -14.88 -17.40 -13.70
N ASP A 204 -15.33 -18.64 -13.45
CA ASP A 204 -16.53 -18.87 -12.65
C ASP A 204 -16.17 -18.80 -11.17
N ALA A 205 -16.67 -17.78 -10.47
CA ALA A 205 -16.69 -17.81 -9.03
C ALA A 205 -17.65 -18.92 -8.60
N LYS A 206 -17.11 -20.06 -8.14
CA LYS A 206 -17.93 -21.18 -7.64
C LYS A 206 -18.79 -20.77 -6.42
N ASP A 207 -18.42 -19.69 -5.74
CA ASP A 207 -19.07 -19.20 -4.54
C ASP A 207 -19.28 -17.66 -4.58
N PRO A 208 -20.52 -17.15 -4.63
CA PRO A 208 -20.81 -15.71 -4.61
C PRO A 208 -20.44 -15.01 -3.28
N SER A 209 -20.16 -15.77 -2.21
CA SER A 209 -19.72 -15.23 -0.92
C SER A 209 -18.19 -15.09 -0.79
N SER A 210 -17.43 -15.59 -1.77
CA SER A 210 -15.95 -15.64 -1.75
C SER A 210 -15.21 -14.31 -2.01
N GLY A 211 -15.83 -13.17 -1.65
CA GLY A 211 -15.17 -11.87 -1.64
C GLY A 211 -14.49 -11.48 -2.96
N GLY A 212 -15.15 -11.75 -4.10
CA GLY A 212 -14.69 -11.28 -5.41
C GLY A 212 -13.74 -12.23 -6.16
N GLY A 213 -13.81 -13.54 -5.92
CA GLY A 213 -13.05 -14.54 -6.69
C GLY A 213 -11.75 -15.00 -6.03
N MET A 214 -11.63 -14.83 -4.72
CA MET A 214 -10.49 -15.31 -3.93
C MET A 214 -10.85 -16.61 -3.20
N SER A 215 -9.91 -17.54 -3.07
CA SER A 215 -10.12 -18.76 -2.28
C SER A 215 -10.34 -18.43 -0.80
N ALA A 216 -11.29 -19.13 -0.16
CA ALA A 216 -11.63 -18.89 1.25
C ALA A 216 -10.41 -19.11 2.19
N GLY A 217 -9.54 -20.07 1.85
CA GLY A 217 -8.30 -20.34 2.58
C GLY A 217 -7.32 -19.16 2.52
N ALA A 218 -7.06 -18.63 1.31
CA ALA A 218 -6.20 -17.46 1.13
C ALA A 218 -6.78 -16.24 1.85
N MET A 219 -8.09 -16.01 1.71
CA MET A 219 -8.78 -14.88 2.32
C MET A 219 -8.64 -14.88 3.85
N ARG A 220 -8.78 -16.05 4.50
CA ARG A 220 -8.66 -16.15 5.95
C ARG A 220 -7.29 -15.71 6.44
N ILE A 221 -6.23 -16.10 5.74
CA ILE A 221 -4.85 -15.70 6.07
C ILE A 221 -4.66 -14.21 5.79
N LEU A 222 -5.08 -13.73 4.61
CA LEU A 222 -4.90 -12.35 4.19
C LEU A 222 -5.66 -11.35 5.06
N ASN A 223 -6.78 -11.76 5.67
CA ASN A 223 -7.58 -10.89 6.53
C ASN A 223 -6.79 -10.39 7.75
N ASP A 224 -5.87 -11.20 8.29
CA ASP A 224 -5.03 -10.81 9.43
C ASP A 224 -4.00 -9.74 9.05
N TYR A 225 -3.63 -9.68 7.77
CA TYR A 225 -2.71 -8.68 7.23
C TYR A 225 -3.44 -7.45 6.68
N ARG A 226 -4.77 -7.45 6.65
CA ARG A 226 -5.53 -6.34 6.06
C ARG A 226 -5.31 -5.04 6.84
N LEU A 227 -4.94 -3.97 6.14
CA LEU A 227 -4.94 -2.63 6.74
C LEU A 227 -6.39 -2.18 6.93
N VAL A 228 -6.85 -2.21 8.17
CA VAL A 228 -8.11 -1.58 8.55
C VAL A 228 -7.80 -0.12 8.84
N GLU A 229 -8.13 0.76 7.89
CA GLU A 229 -8.19 2.19 8.19
C GLU A 229 -9.33 2.39 9.19
N TYR A 230 -9.02 2.75 10.43
CA TYR A 230 -10.00 3.37 11.32
C TYR A 230 -10.40 4.68 10.64
N ARG A 231 -11.56 4.64 9.95
CA ARG A 231 -12.22 5.81 9.38
C ARG A 231 -12.71 6.73 10.50
#